data_AF-A0A5Y8WTV9-F1
#
_entry.id   AF-A0A5Y8WTV9-F1
#
_cell.length_a   1.000
_cell.length_b   1.000
_cell.length_c   1.000
_cell.angle_alpha   90.00
_cell.angle_beta   90.00
_cell.angle_gamma   90.00
#
_symmetry.space_group_name_H-M   'P 1'
#
loop_
_entity.id
_entity.type
_entity.pdbx_description
1 polymer ?
#
loop_
_entity_poly.entity_id
_entity_poly.type
_entity_poly.pdbx_seq_one_letter_code
_entity_poly.pdbx_strand_id
1 'polypeptide(L)'
;TGSIGVGAGILHTENYGRLSLVKNDGRDINISGTGLSAIGMGATDMISQSSVSLRESKGQISAANADAMGFNAYNGGGAKQIIFASSIAGFMSQAGSGFSAGSGFSVGSGKNYSAILSASIQ
;
A
#
# COMPACT_ATOMS: atom_id res chain seq x y z
N THR A 1 -21.77 17.20 5.20
CA THR A 1 -20.86 16.11 4.79
C THR A 1 -19.95 15.78 5.96
N GLY A 2 -20.01 14.55 6.47
CA GLY A 2 -19.13 14.12 7.57
C GLY A 2 -17.75 13.75 7.03
N SER A 3 -16.69 14.14 7.74
CA SER A 3 -15.32 13.68 7.47
C SER A 3 -14.96 12.67 8.56
N ILE A 4 -14.36 11.55 8.18
CA ILE A 4 -13.87 10.49 9.08
C ILE A 4 -12.81 11.04 10.06
N GLY A 5 -12.24 12.21 9.76
CA GLY A 5 -11.29 12.88 10.63
C GLY A 5 -9.93 12.20 10.62
N VAL A 6 -8.89 13.01 10.64
CA VAL A 6 -7.49 12.58 10.53
C VAL A 6 -7.03 11.70 11.71
N GLY A 7 -7.75 11.75 12.83
CA GLY A 7 -7.52 10.92 14.01
C GLY A 7 -8.00 9.47 13.88
N ALA A 8 -8.69 9.12 12.79
CA ALA A 8 -9.11 7.75 12.51
C ALA A 8 -7.96 6.84 12.02
N GLY A 9 -6.77 7.40 11.78
CA GLY A 9 -5.61 6.64 11.28
C GLY A 9 -5.75 6.16 9.84
N ILE A 10 -6.72 6.69 9.09
CA ILE A 10 -6.96 6.36 7.69
C ILE A 10 -6.28 7.42 6.81
N LEU A 11 -5.20 7.02 6.13
CA LEU A 11 -4.43 7.90 5.25
C LEU A 11 -5.00 7.99 3.82
N HIS A 12 -5.67 6.93 3.35
CA HIS A 12 -6.38 6.91 2.07
C HIS A 12 -7.86 6.66 2.31
N THR A 13 -8.71 7.61 1.90
CA THR A 13 -10.17 7.48 2.00
C THR A 13 -10.76 6.67 0.85
N GLU A 14 -10.01 6.48 -0.23
CA GLU A 14 -10.40 5.73 -1.42
C GLU A 14 -9.52 4.48 -1.56
N ASN A 15 -10.11 3.29 -1.45
CA ASN A 15 -9.43 2.01 -1.61
C ASN A 15 -10.40 1.00 -2.24
N TYR A 16 -10.04 0.47 -3.41
CA TYR A 16 -10.86 -0.48 -4.17
C TYR A 16 -10.32 -1.92 -4.11
N GLY A 17 -9.33 -2.18 -3.24
CA GLY A 17 -8.70 -3.49 -3.09
C GLY A 17 -7.67 -3.80 -4.18
N ARG A 18 -7.22 -5.06 -4.22
CA ARG A 18 -6.29 -5.59 -5.23
C ARG A 18 -6.94 -6.73 -6.02
N LEU A 19 -6.57 -6.84 -7.29
CA LEU A 19 -6.92 -7.97 -8.13
C LEU A 19 -5.83 -9.04 -8.09
N SER A 20 -6.20 -10.30 -7.85
CA SER A 20 -5.31 -11.45 -7.96
C SER A 20 -5.83 -12.40 -9.03
N LEU A 21 -4.95 -12.74 -9.99
CA LEU A 21 -5.26 -13.67 -11.07
C LEU A 21 -4.36 -14.89 -10.93
N VAL A 22 -4.93 -16.06 -11.19
CA VAL A 22 -4.21 -17.33 -11.09
C VAL A 22 -4.33 -18.06 -12.43
N LYS A 23 -3.19 -18.51 -12.96
CA LYS A 23 -3.12 -19.38 -14.13
C LYS A 23 -2.48 -20.70 -13.73
N ASN A 24 -2.98 -21.80 -14.27
CA ASN A 24 -2.60 -23.16 -13.88
C ASN A 24 -1.63 -23.84 -14.86
N ASP A 25 -1.14 -23.15 -15.88
CA ASP A 25 -0.23 -23.70 -16.89
C ASP A 25 1.21 -23.16 -16.79
N GLY A 26 1.50 -22.36 -15.76
CA GLY A 26 2.83 -21.80 -15.49
C GLY A 26 3.31 -20.74 -16.48
N ARG A 27 2.50 -20.35 -17.47
CA ARG A 27 2.82 -19.23 -18.38
C ARG A 27 2.33 -17.91 -17.79
N ASP A 28 2.88 -16.81 -18.29
CA ASP A 28 2.44 -15.48 -17.89
C ASP A 28 0.98 -15.23 -18.31
N ILE A 29 0.30 -14.43 -17.49
CA ILE A 29 -0.98 -13.84 -17.86
C ILE A 29 -0.66 -12.51 -18.56
N ASN A 30 -0.70 -12.51 -19.88
CA ASN A 30 -0.59 -11.27 -20.64
C ASN A 30 -1.90 -10.48 -20.56
N ILE A 31 -1.91 -9.38 -19.80
CA ILE A 31 -3.07 -8.51 -19.61
C ILE A 31 -2.86 -7.25 -20.44
N SER A 32 -3.81 -6.96 -21.33
CA SER A 32 -3.81 -5.74 -22.13
C SER A 32 -5.24 -5.24 -22.29
N GLY A 33 -5.44 -3.93 -22.27
CA GLY A 33 -6.76 -3.33 -22.41
C GLY A 33 -6.76 -1.85 -22.03
N THR A 34 -7.94 -1.24 -22.01
CA THR A 34 -8.15 0.12 -21.53
C THR A 34 -8.50 0.10 -20.03
N GLY A 35 -8.13 1.15 -19.30
CA GLY A 35 -8.53 1.30 -17.89
C GLY A 35 -7.82 0.38 -16.88
N LEU A 36 -6.68 -0.24 -17.24
CA LEU A 36 -5.96 -1.16 -16.33
C LEU A 36 -5.45 -0.49 -15.04
N SER A 37 -5.25 0.84 -15.03
CA SER A 37 -4.90 1.57 -13.81
C SER A 37 -6.02 1.55 -12.75
N ALA A 38 -7.28 1.38 -13.15
CA ALA A 38 -8.40 1.29 -12.20
C ALA A 38 -8.37 -0.01 -11.38
N ILE A 39 -7.66 -1.04 -11.84
CA ILE A 39 -7.48 -2.32 -11.14
C ILE A 39 -6.04 -2.49 -10.60
N GLY A 40 -5.23 -1.43 -10.63
CA GLY A 40 -3.84 -1.45 -10.15
C GLY A 40 -2.89 -2.28 -11.01
N MET A 41 -3.16 -2.40 -12.31
CA MET A 41 -2.31 -3.11 -13.29
C MET A 41 -1.98 -2.23 -14.51
N GLY A 42 -1.99 -0.90 -14.32
CA GLY A 42 -1.59 0.06 -15.34
C GLY A 42 -0.08 0.05 -15.59
N ALA A 43 0.36 0.79 -16.61
CA ALA A 43 1.78 0.84 -17.00
C ALA A 43 2.72 1.42 -15.92
N THR A 44 2.17 2.16 -14.96
CA THR A 44 2.92 2.78 -13.85
C THR A 44 2.79 2.00 -12.54
N ASP A 45 1.95 0.98 -12.50
CA ASP A 45 1.67 0.22 -11.28
C ASP A 45 2.71 -0.89 -11.10
N MET A 46 3.19 -1.08 -9.88
CA MET A 46 4.06 -2.20 -9.53
C MET A 46 3.22 -3.45 -9.28
N ILE A 47 3.33 -4.43 -10.16
CA ILE A 47 2.61 -5.71 -10.08
C ILE A 47 3.56 -6.85 -9.67
N SER A 48 3.07 -7.76 -8.83
CA SER A 48 3.81 -8.96 -8.40
C SER A 48 3.29 -10.18 -9.14
N GLN A 49 4.19 -10.92 -9.79
CA GLN A 49 3.88 -12.12 -10.57
C GLN A 49 4.89 -13.22 -10.25
N SER A 50 4.42 -14.46 -10.13
CA SER A 50 5.29 -15.61 -9.86
C SER A 50 4.60 -16.90 -10.30
N SER A 51 5.39 -17.88 -10.75
CA SER A 51 4.95 -19.26 -10.91
C SER A 51 5.61 -20.11 -9.81
N VAL A 52 4.83 -20.96 -9.14
CA VAL A 52 5.28 -21.71 -7.96
C VAL A 52 5.06 -23.20 -8.20
N SER A 53 6.11 -24.00 -8.07
CA SER A 53 6.04 -25.46 -8.14
C SER A 53 5.48 -26.06 -6.85
N LEU A 54 4.99 -27.31 -6.93
CA LEU A 54 4.50 -28.06 -5.76
C LEU A 54 5.59 -28.29 -4.69
N ARG A 55 6.86 -28.25 -5.08
CA ARG A 55 7.97 -28.35 -4.13
C ARG A 55 8.15 -27.05 -3.37
N GLU A 56 8.14 -25.93 -4.08
CA GLU A 56 8.29 -24.59 -3.50
C GLU A 56 7.12 -24.24 -2.58
N SER A 57 5.91 -24.70 -2.89
CA SER A 57 4.74 -24.48 -2.04
C SER A 57 4.78 -25.20 -0.68
N LYS A 58 5.68 -26.19 -0.51
CA LYS A 58 5.88 -26.90 0.76
C LYS A 58 6.95 -26.26 1.63
N GLY A 59 7.79 -25.39 1.07
CA GLY A 59 8.81 -24.65 1.80
C GLY A 59 8.25 -23.39 2.45
N GLN A 60 9.12 -22.63 3.11
CA GLN A 60 8.76 -21.27 3.54
C GLN A 60 8.54 -20.40 2.30
N ILE A 61 7.35 -19.81 2.20
CA ILE A 61 6.98 -18.91 1.11
C ILE A 61 7.80 -17.62 1.25
N SER A 62 8.52 -17.25 0.19
CA SER A 62 9.27 -15.99 0.14
C SER A 62 8.32 -14.78 0.14
N ALA A 63 8.79 -13.62 0.59
CA ALA A 63 7.96 -12.41 0.65
C ALA A 63 7.38 -12.01 -0.73
N ALA A 64 8.17 -12.15 -1.81
CA ALA A 64 7.73 -11.86 -3.17
C ALA A 64 6.66 -12.86 -3.66
N ASN A 65 6.84 -14.16 -3.37
CA ASN A 65 5.85 -15.16 -3.72
C ASN A 65 4.56 -15.00 -2.89
N ALA A 66 4.67 -14.62 -1.62
CA ALA A 66 3.52 -14.32 -0.78
C ALA A 66 2.71 -13.13 -1.33
N ASP A 67 3.39 -12.08 -1.82
CA ASP A 67 2.72 -10.94 -2.45
C ASP A 67 2.04 -11.32 -3.77
N ALA A 68 2.70 -12.11 -4.61
CA ALA A 68 2.12 -12.61 -5.87
C ALA A 68 0.95 -13.59 -5.64
N MET A 69 0.94 -14.34 -4.53
CA MET A 69 -0.17 -15.22 -4.14
C MET A 69 -1.33 -14.50 -3.44
N GLY A 70 -1.24 -13.18 -3.26
CA GLY A 70 -2.33 -12.38 -2.69
C GLY A 70 -2.42 -12.42 -1.16
N PHE A 71 -1.35 -12.81 -0.44
CA PHE A 71 -1.36 -12.78 1.03
C PHE A 71 -1.37 -11.35 1.58
N ASN A 72 -0.78 -10.41 0.85
CA ASN A 72 -0.69 -9.01 1.27
C ASN A 72 -1.80 -8.17 0.61
N ALA A 73 -2.53 -7.40 1.42
CA ALA A 73 -3.50 -6.44 0.91
C ALA A 73 -2.85 -5.19 0.28
N TYR A 74 -1.56 -4.94 0.57
CA TYR A 74 -0.75 -3.85 0.04
C TYR A 74 0.56 -4.38 -0.54
N ASN A 75 1.07 -3.72 -1.58
CA ASN A 75 2.31 -4.11 -2.27
C ASN A 75 3.48 -4.19 -1.28
N GLY A 76 4.20 -5.31 -1.25
CA GLY A 76 5.39 -5.48 -0.40
C GLY A 76 5.14 -5.93 1.05
N GLY A 77 3.87 -6.06 1.46
CA GLY A 77 3.50 -6.58 2.78
C GLY A 77 3.53 -5.56 3.92
N GLY A 78 2.56 -5.71 4.84
CA GLY A 78 2.38 -4.81 5.99
C GLY A 78 1.67 -3.49 5.67
N ALA A 79 1.47 -2.67 6.70
CA ALA A 79 0.83 -1.36 6.62
C ALA A 79 1.71 -0.29 5.94
N LYS A 80 2.75 -0.70 5.19
CA LYS A 80 3.77 0.15 4.57
C LYS A 80 3.17 0.89 3.39
N GLN A 81 2.69 2.09 3.66
CA GLN A 81 2.14 2.99 2.64
C GLN A 81 3.26 3.90 2.15
N ILE A 82 3.52 3.92 0.84
CA ILE A 82 4.56 4.77 0.23
C ILE A 82 4.12 6.23 0.34
N ILE A 83 4.96 7.08 0.94
CA ILE A 83 4.74 8.52 0.98
C ILE A 83 5.73 9.23 0.08
N PHE A 84 5.21 10.01 -0.87
CA PHE A 84 6.00 10.90 -1.72
C PHE A 84 6.36 12.18 -0.95
N ALA A 85 7.22 12.07 0.06
CA ALA A 85 7.81 13.18 0.78
C ALA A 85 9.24 12.85 1.21
N SER A 86 10.09 13.87 1.32
CA SER A 86 11.48 13.69 1.76
C SER A 86 11.62 13.26 3.22
N SER A 87 10.57 13.42 4.03
CA SER A 87 10.51 12.99 5.42
C SER A 87 9.06 12.98 5.93
N ILE A 88 8.82 12.27 7.04
CA ILE A 88 7.52 12.26 7.74
C ILE A 88 7.14 13.66 8.22
N ALA A 89 8.11 14.42 8.72
CA ALA A 89 7.88 15.81 9.11
C ALA A 89 7.45 16.65 7.89
N GLY A 90 8.13 16.46 6.75
CA GLY A 90 7.75 17.09 5.49
C GLY A 90 6.32 16.72 5.06
N PHE A 91 5.95 15.45 5.13
CA PHE A 91 4.58 14.99 4.86
C PHE A 91 3.56 15.62 5.80
N MET A 92 3.82 15.60 7.12
CA MET A 92 2.90 16.15 8.11
C MET A 92 2.71 17.67 7.95
N SER A 93 3.72 18.38 7.45
CA SER A 93 3.63 19.81 7.17
C SER A 93 2.94 20.15 5.84
N GLN A 94 2.71 19.19 4.94
CA GLN A 94 2.02 19.45 3.67
C GLN A 94 0.54 19.80 3.88
N ALA A 95 0.03 20.71 3.04
CA ALA A 95 -1.39 21.02 2.98
C ALA A 95 -2.17 19.77 2.55
N GLY A 96 -3.30 19.50 3.21
CA GLY A 96 -4.13 18.32 2.91
C GLY A 96 -3.66 17.01 3.57
N SER A 97 -2.50 16.99 4.24
CA SER A 97 -2.01 15.81 4.98
C SER A 97 -2.88 15.46 6.19
N GLY A 98 -3.61 16.44 6.73
CA GLY A 98 -4.36 16.30 7.97
C GLY A 98 -3.52 16.44 9.24
N PHE A 99 -2.20 16.61 9.13
CA PHE A 99 -1.28 16.73 10.27
C PHE A 99 -0.61 18.11 10.34
N SER A 100 -1.02 19.08 9.52
CA SER A 100 -0.43 20.42 9.51
C SER A 100 -0.66 21.17 10.82
N ALA A 101 0.07 22.26 11.03
CA ALA A 101 -0.09 23.12 12.21
C ALA A 101 -1.56 23.56 12.37
N GLY A 102 -2.10 23.46 13.59
CA GLY A 102 -3.51 23.75 13.88
C GLY A 102 -4.48 22.57 13.72
N SER A 103 -4.04 21.44 13.14
CA SER A 103 -4.86 20.22 13.04
C SER A 103 -5.12 19.51 14.39
N GLY A 104 -4.30 19.82 15.41
CA GLY A 104 -4.29 19.10 16.67
C GLY A 104 -3.62 17.72 16.61
N PHE A 105 -3.03 17.34 15.46
CA PHE A 105 -2.27 16.09 15.25
C PHE A 105 -0.87 16.36 14.68
N SER A 106 -0.44 17.62 14.69
CA SER A 106 0.85 18.03 14.14
C SER A 106 2.04 17.47 14.92
N VAL A 107 3.22 17.58 14.32
CA VAL A 107 4.48 17.32 15.01
C VAL A 107 4.50 18.16 16.29
N GLY A 108 4.83 17.53 17.42
CA GLY A 108 4.86 18.20 18.73
C GLY A 108 3.49 18.42 19.40
N SER A 109 2.39 17.90 18.85
CA SER A 109 1.05 17.98 19.46
C SER A 109 0.85 17.15 20.74
N GLY A 110 1.90 16.48 21.25
CA GLY A 110 1.83 15.55 22.37
C GLY A 110 1.21 14.18 22.02
N LYS A 111 0.61 14.02 20.83
CA LYS A 111 -0.04 12.78 20.38
C LYS A 111 0.90 11.79 19.67
N ASN A 112 2.17 12.13 19.49
CA ASN A 112 3.22 11.27 18.93
C ASN A 112 2.90 10.60 17.56
N TYR A 113 2.08 11.24 16.72
CA TYR A 113 1.72 10.72 15.39
C TYR A 113 2.92 10.55 14.45
N SER A 114 3.96 11.36 14.60
CA SER A 114 5.21 11.20 13.83
C SER A 114 5.86 9.83 14.05
N ALA A 115 5.80 9.28 15.27
CA ALA A 115 6.35 7.96 15.56
C ALA A 115 5.50 6.83 14.96
N ILE A 116 4.16 6.96 15.04
CA ILE A 116 3.21 6.00 14.45
C ILE A 116 3.37 5.95 12.93
N LEU A 117 3.48 7.13 12.30
CA LEU A 117 3.72 7.25 10.87
C LEU A 117 5.09 6.68 10.50
N SER A 118 6.13 6.90 11.31
CA SER A 118 7.45 6.32 11.06
C SER A 118 7.49 4.81 11.10
N ALA A 119 6.66 4.17 11.91
CA ALA A 119 6.56 2.72 11.93
C ALA A 119 5.78 2.16 10.72
N SER A 120 4.89 2.97 10.14
CA SER A 120 3.88 2.52 9.16
C SER A 120 4.18 2.96 7.73
N ILE A 121 5.12 3.87 7.50
CA ILE A 121 5.44 4.38 6.15
C ILE A 121 6.83 3.92 5.74
N GLN A 122 7.03 3.75 4.43
CA GLN A 122 8.32 3.44 3.82
C GLN A 122 8.72 4.57 2.87
#